data_AF-A0A960K411-F1
#
_entry.id   AF-A0A960K411-F1
#
_cell.length_a   1.000
_cell.length_b   1.000
_cell.length_c   1.000
_cell.angle_alpha   90.00
_cell.angle_beta   90.00
_cell.angle_gamma   90.00
#
_symmetry.space_group_name_H-M   'P 1'
#
loop_
_entity.id
_entity.type
_entity.pdbx_description
1 polymer ?
#
loop_
_entity_poly.entity_id
_entity_poly.type
_entity_poly.pdbx_seq_one_letter_code
_entity_poly.pdbx_strand_id
1 'polypeptide(L)'
;MVDVLPHLTIPDTELEFRTSRSSGPGGQNVNKVATAVQLRFDVANSPTISAYVKNRLRQIASHLMTADGELIIEASRFRTQGRNREDARQRLAELIAEAAK
;
A
#
# COMPACT_ATOMS: atom_id res chain seq x y z
N MET A 1 0.90 3.91 -11.78
CA MET A 1 0.71 5.21 -11.13
C MET A 1 -0.54 5.09 -10.28
N VAL A 2 -0.66 5.91 -9.24
CA VAL A 2 -1.85 5.96 -8.38
C VAL A 2 -2.36 7.38 -8.38
N ASP A 3 -3.50 7.59 -9.02
CA ASP A 3 -4.18 8.87 -9.06
C ASP A 3 -4.96 9.07 -7.77
N VAL A 4 -4.64 10.13 -7.04
CA VAL A 4 -5.22 10.45 -5.74
C VAL A 4 -6.21 11.61 -5.86
N LEU A 5 -5.75 12.71 -6.47
CA LEU A 5 -6.52 13.94 -6.74
C LEU A 5 -6.12 14.48 -8.13
N PRO A 6 -6.86 15.44 -8.72
CA PRO A 6 -6.56 15.98 -10.05
C PRO A 6 -5.13 16.54 -10.23
N HIS A 7 -4.47 16.89 -9.14
CA HIS A 7 -3.11 17.44 -9.10
C HIS A 7 -2.15 16.60 -8.24
N LEU A 8 -2.56 15.38 -7.85
CA LEU A 8 -1.75 14.50 -7.00
C LEU A 8 -1.80 13.07 -7.54
N THR A 9 -0.70 12.67 -8.17
CA THR A 9 -0.51 11.33 -8.71
C THR A 9 0.80 10.77 -8.19
N ILE A 10 0.76 9.61 -7.55
CA ILE A 10 1.95 8.90 -7.09
C ILE A 10 2.52 8.06 -8.25
N PRO A 11 3.75 8.30 -8.72
CA PRO A 11 4.38 7.51 -9.76
C PRO A 11 4.68 6.08 -9.26
N ASP A 12 4.68 5.09 -10.16
CA ASP A 12 5.03 3.70 -9.78
C ASP A 12 6.46 3.58 -9.25
N THR A 13 7.35 4.52 -9.56
CA THR A 13 8.73 4.55 -9.05
C THR A 13 8.82 4.74 -7.54
N GLU A 14 7.77 5.27 -6.91
CA GLU A 14 7.67 5.42 -5.45
C GLU A 14 6.95 4.24 -4.79
N LEU A 15 6.47 3.27 -5.58
CA LEU A 15 5.66 2.16 -5.10
C LEU A 15 6.39 0.84 -5.29
N GLU A 16 6.73 0.20 -4.18
CA GLU A 16 7.25 -1.17 -4.22
C GLU A 16 6.10 -2.17 -3.99
N PHE A 17 6.04 -3.22 -4.80
CA PHE A 17 5.07 -4.29 -4.64
C PHE A 17 5.78 -5.62 -4.36
N ARG A 18 5.51 -6.21 -3.20
CA ARG A 18 5.98 -7.55 -2.84
C ARG A 18 4.83 -8.53 -2.88
N THR A 19 5.10 -9.74 -3.34
CA THR A 19 4.15 -10.84 -3.21
C THR A 19 4.55 -11.69 -2.02
N SER A 20 3.60 -12.04 -1.16
CA SER A 20 3.86 -12.92 -0.02
C SER A 20 3.36 -14.32 -0.34
N ARG A 21 4.23 -15.32 -0.16
CA ARG A 21 3.84 -16.73 -0.20
C ARG A 21 3.33 -17.10 1.18
N SER A 22 2.09 -17.56 1.27
CA SER A 22 1.56 -18.14 2.51
C SER A 22 2.42 -19.34 2.90
N SER A 23 3.33 -19.14 3.85
CA SER A 23 4.16 -20.20 4.42
C SER A 23 3.42 -20.76 5.62
N GLY A 24 2.61 -21.79 5.39
CA GLY A 24 1.90 -22.52 6.45
C GLY A 24 2.24 -24.01 6.38
N PRO A 25 2.77 -24.63 7.45
CA PRO A 25 2.96 -26.08 7.49
C PRO A 25 1.61 -26.76 7.75
N GLY A 26 1.20 -27.67 6.85
CA GLY A 26 0.24 -28.74 7.15
C GLY A 26 -1.22 -28.33 7.36
N GLY A 27 -2.06 -28.63 6.38
CA GLY A 27 -3.51 -28.62 6.53
C GLY A 27 -4.16 -28.74 5.17
N GLN A 28 -4.97 -29.78 4.97
CA GLN A 28 -5.69 -30.03 3.73
C GLN A 28 -6.37 -28.72 3.28
N ASN A 29 -6.00 -28.22 2.09
CA ASN A 29 -6.33 -26.91 1.46
C ASN A 29 -5.23 -25.80 1.40
N VAL A 30 -3.96 -26.05 1.74
CA VAL A 30 -2.83 -25.09 1.56
C VAL A 30 -2.30 -25.06 0.10
N ASN A 31 -3.18 -24.77 -0.86
CA ASN A 31 -2.77 -24.33 -2.21
C ASN A 31 -3.33 -22.93 -2.48
N LYS A 32 -3.30 -22.03 -1.47
CA LYS A 32 -3.57 -20.62 -1.72
C LYS A 32 -2.37 -20.08 -2.50
N VAL A 33 -2.48 -20.12 -3.83
CA VAL A 33 -1.54 -19.50 -4.76
C VAL A 33 -1.21 -18.11 -4.22
N ALA A 34 0.07 -17.74 -4.22
CA ALA A 34 0.59 -16.56 -3.54
C ALA A 34 0.03 -15.26 -4.14
N THR A 35 -1.22 -14.94 -3.83
CA THR A 35 -1.96 -13.81 -4.42
C THR A 35 -1.85 -12.58 -3.55
N ALA A 36 -1.43 -12.73 -2.30
CA ALA A 36 -1.23 -11.63 -1.39
C ALA A 36 -0.17 -10.67 -1.96
N VAL A 37 -0.53 -9.40 -2.05
CA VAL A 37 0.32 -8.30 -2.48
C VAL A 37 0.50 -7.35 -1.29
N GLN A 38 1.74 -6.98 -1.02
CA GLN A 38 2.11 -5.93 -0.09
C GLN A 38 2.61 -4.75 -0.94
N LEU A 39 1.95 -3.60 -0.83
CA LEU A 39 2.40 -2.32 -1.36
C LEU A 39 3.21 -1.62 -0.26
N ARG A 40 4.37 -1.08 -0.62
CA ARG A 40 5.17 -0.19 0.23
C ARG A 40 5.30 1.15 -0.46
N PHE A 41 5.15 2.22 0.31
CA PHE A 41 5.28 3.59 -0.15
C PHE A 41 6.12 4.40 0.86
N ASP A 42 7.24 4.95 0.41
CA ASP A 42 8.12 5.76 1.26
C ASP A 42 7.55 7.16 1.47
N VAL A 43 6.66 7.29 2.45
CA VAL A 43 6.02 8.56 2.81
C VAL A 43 7.05 9.59 3.28
N ALA A 44 8.08 9.16 4.00
CA ALA A 44 9.09 10.06 4.55
C ALA A 44 9.86 10.78 3.45
N ASN A 45 10.34 10.04 2.44
CA ASN A 45 11.18 10.57 1.38
C ASN A 45 10.42 10.94 0.09
N SER A 46 9.11 10.69 0.01
CA SER A 46 8.32 11.03 -1.17
C SER A 46 8.40 12.52 -1.52
N PRO A 47 8.85 12.91 -2.73
CA PRO A 47 8.79 14.29 -3.21
C PRO A 47 7.40 14.71 -3.66
N THR A 48 6.51 13.74 -3.90
CA THR A 48 5.20 13.95 -4.53
C THR A 48 4.14 14.46 -3.54
N ILE A 49 4.26 14.11 -2.25
CA ILE A 49 3.34 14.58 -1.21
C ILE A 49 3.95 15.68 -0.33
N SER A 50 3.14 16.66 0.06
CA SER A 50 3.58 17.78 0.90
C SER A 50 3.86 17.34 2.34
N ALA A 51 4.65 18.14 3.08
CA ALA A 51 4.92 17.89 4.50
C ALA A 51 3.63 17.83 5.35
N TYR A 52 2.58 18.57 4.96
CA TYR A 52 1.27 18.49 5.61
C TYR A 52 0.66 17.09 5.46
N VAL A 53 0.61 16.57 4.22
CA VAL A 53 0.08 15.23 3.93
C VAL A 53 0.90 14.14 4.62
N LYS A 54 2.23 14.26 4.63
CA LYS A 54 3.14 13.34 5.35
C LYS A 54 2.80 13.26 6.84
N ASN A 55 2.63 14.41 7.50
CA ASN A 55 2.27 14.46 8.92
C ASN A 55 0.87 13.91 9.19
N ARG A 56 -0.11 14.19 8.32
CA ARG A 56 -1.47 13.66 8.44
C ARG A 56 -1.52 12.15 8.25
N LEU A 57 -0.80 11.61 7.26
CA LEU A 57 -0.64 10.17 7.07
C LEU A 57 -0.07 9.50 8.32
N ARG A 58 0.95 10.10 8.96
CA ARG A 58 1.50 9.61 10.24
C ARG A 58 0.49 9.57 11.38
N GLN A 59 -0.55 10.41 11.35
CA GLN A 59 -1.59 10.42 12.37
C GLN A 59 -2.67 9.38 12.09
N ILE A 60 -3.19 9.34 10.85
CA ILE A 60 -4.34 8.47 10.49
C ILE A 60 -3.94 7.03 10.17
N ALA A 61 -2.71 6.82 9.69
CA ALA A 61 -2.20 5.54 9.21
C ALA A 61 -0.95 5.08 9.99
N SER A 62 -0.77 5.55 11.24
CA SER A 62 0.36 5.17 12.10
C SER A 62 0.54 3.65 12.24
N HIS A 63 -0.55 2.90 12.33
CA HIS A 63 -0.58 1.44 12.43
C HIS A 63 -0.12 0.73 11.15
N LEU A 64 -0.07 1.43 10.03
CA LEU A 64 0.43 0.93 8.74
C LEU A 64 1.84 1.44 8.44
N MET A 65 2.42 2.30 9.28
CA MET A 65 3.74 2.88 9.04
C MET A 65 4.86 2.14 9.76
N THR A 66 5.99 1.98 9.09
CA THR A 66 7.24 1.51 9.68
C THR A 66 7.91 2.62 10.49
N ALA A 67 8.91 2.23 11.30
CA ALA A 67 9.74 3.19 12.03
C ALA A 67 10.50 4.14 11.07
N ASP A 68 10.88 3.66 9.89
CA ASP A 68 11.53 4.44 8.83
C ASP A 68 10.56 5.38 8.08
N GLY A 69 9.25 5.28 8.37
CA GLY A 69 8.23 6.12 7.76
C GLY A 69 7.74 5.63 6.40
N GLU A 70 7.89 4.34 6.11
CA GLU A 70 7.24 3.69 4.96
C GLU A 70 5.82 3.27 5.34
N LEU A 71 4.85 3.51 4.46
CA LEU A 71 3.50 3.00 4.58
C LEU A 71 3.41 1.62 3.93
N ILE A 72 2.91 0.63 4.67
CA ILE A 72 2.74 -0.75 4.21
C ILE A 72 1.24 -1.07 4.12
N ILE A 73 0.78 -1.49 2.94
CA ILE A 73 -0.59 -1.89 2.68
C ILE A 73 -0.61 -3.33 2.19
N GLU A 74 -1.31 -4.21 2.92
CA GLU A 74 -1.48 -5.61 2.55
C GLU A 74 -2.86 -5.87 1.92
N ALA A 75 -2.85 -6.45 0.73
CA ALA A 75 -4.02 -6.81 -0.04
C ALA A 75 -4.01 -8.31 -0.37
N SER A 76 -5.00 -9.03 0.16
CA SER A 76 -5.16 -10.48 -0.06
C SER A 76 -6.63 -10.90 -0.27
N ARG A 77 -7.48 -9.91 -0.58
CA ARG A 77 -8.94 -10.06 -0.74
C ARG A 77 -9.31 -10.92 -1.96
N PHE A 78 -8.51 -10.86 -3.01
CA PHE A 78 -8.80 -11.49 -4.30
C PHE A 78 -7.93 -12.71 -4.58
N ARG A 79 -8.41 -13.56 -5.50
CA ARG A 79 -7.72 -14.79 -5.94
C ARG A 79 -6.64 -14.54 -7.00
N THR A 80 -6.39 -13.28 -7.38
CA THR A 80 -5.35 -12.93 -8.36
C THR A 80 -4.49 -11.79 -7.81
N GLN A 81 -3.18 -11.86 -8.08
CA GLN A 81 -2.23 -10.81 -7.69
C GLN A 81 -2.61 -9.46 -8.31
N GLY A 82 -3.03 -9.44 -9.57
CA GLY A 82 -3.43 -8.21 -10.27
C GLY A 82 -4.57 -7.46 -9.55
N ARG A 83 -5.61 -8.19 -9.12
CA ARG A 83 -6.71 -7.57 -8.36
C ARG A 83 -6.28 -7.12 -6.97
N ASN A 84 -5.41 -7.86 -6.30
CA ASN A 84 -4.85 -7.44 -5.01
C ASN A 84 -3.92 -6.23 -5.16
N ARG A 85 -3.19 -6.12 -6.27
CA ARG A 85 -2.38 -4.94 -6.57
C ARG A 85 -3.25 -3.69 -6.74
N GLU A 86 -4.37 -3.82 -7.45
CA GLU A 86 -5.32 -2.72 -7.61
C GLU A 86 -5.99 -2.35 -6.29
N ASP A 87 -6.38 -3.34 -5.48
CA ASP A 87 -6.94 -3.13 -4.14
C ASP A 87 -5.96 -2.35 -3.24
N ALA A 88 -4.66 -2.70 -3.27
CA ALA A 88 -3.64 -1.98 -2.52
C ALA A 88 -3.47 -0.53 -3.01
N ARG A 89 -3.50 -0.31 -4.33
CA ARG A 89 -3.41 1.04 -4.93
C ARG A 89 -4.60 1.90 -4.56
N GLN A 90 -5.81 1.34 -4.61
CA GLN A 90 -7.03 2.05 -4.23
C GLN A 90 -6.97 2.49 -2.77
N ARG A 91 -6.60 1.59 -1.86
CA ARG A 91 -6.45 1.92 -0.43
C ARG A 91 -5.38 2.99 -0.19
N LEU A 92 -4.27 2.96 -0.93
CA LEU A 92 -3.26 4.01 -0.88
C LEU A 92 -3.87 5.36 -1.27
N ALA A 93 -4.58 5.41 -2.41
CA ALA A 93 -5.22 6.63 -2.88
C ALA A 93 -6.21 7.18 -1.85
N GLU A 94 -7.05 6.32 -1.26
CA GLU A 94 -8.02 6.73 -0.24
C GLU A 94 -7.33 7.34 0.99
N LEU A 95 -6.26 6.72 1.48
CA LEU A 95 -5.49 7.24 2.63
C LEU A 95 -4.83 8.59 2.33
N ILE A 96 -4.20 8.73 1.16
CA ILE A 96 -3.55 10.00 0.78
C ILE A 96 -4.61 11.08 0.57
N ALA A 97 -5.74 10.76 -0.06
CA ALA A 97 -6.85 11.70 -0.26
C ALA A 97 -7.45 12.14 1.08
N GLU A 98 -7.58 11.25 2.06
CA GLU A 98 -8.02 11.60 3.41
C GLU A 98 -7.01 12.50 4.13
N ALA A 99 -5.72 12.22 4.01
CA ALA A 99 -4.66 13.04 4.58
C ALA A 99 -4.51 14.42 3.91
N ALA A 100 -4.92 14.55 2.65
CA ALA A 100 -4.91 15.80 1.89
C ALA A 100 -6.11 16.72 2.18
N LYS A 101 -7.10 16.26 2.95
CA LYS A 101 -8.17 17.10 3.50
C LYS A 101 -7.66 17.96 4.66
#